data_AF-A0A356U2K2-F1
#
_entry.id   AF-A0A356U2K2-F1
#
_cell.length_a   1.000
_cell.length_b   1.000
_cell.length_c   1.000
_cell.angle_alpha   90.00
_cell.angle_beta   90.00
_cell.angle_gamma   90.00
#
_symmetry.space_group_name_H-M   'P 1'
#
loop_
_entity.id
_entity.type
_entity.pdbx_description
1 polymer ?
#
loop_
_entity_poly.entity_id
_entity_poly.type
_entity_poly.pdbx_seq_one_letter_code
_entity_poly.pdbx_strand_id
1 'polypeptide(L)'
;MDKMRPQVDPSKVPGKPEGPYVDRLREAGLRPTKQRLALMNAMFHGGDRHFTAEELFREVGGAGASMVLATVYNTLNTLADHGVLRRVSVDGQRSWF
;
A
#
# COMPACT_ATOMS: atom_id res chain seq x y z
N MET A 1 -29.43 4.43 -14.96
CA MET A 1 -28.46 5.33 -15.63
C MET A 1 -27.33 5.54 -14.64
N ASP A 2 -26.69 4.45 -14.27
CA ASP A 2 -25.50 3.85 -14.88
C ASP A 2 -24.21 4.48 -14.32
N LYS A 3 -23.46 3.61 -13.67
CA LYS A 3 -22.46 3.92 -12.64
C LYS A 3 -21.24 4.58 -13.29
N MET A 4 -20.87 5.77 -12.83
CA MET A 4 -19.56 6.36 -13.09
C MET A 4 -18.48 5.46 -12.46
N ARG A 5 -18.07 4.43 -13.20
CA ARG A 5 -16.90 3.62 -12.89
C ARG A 5 -15.66 4.49 -13.16
N PRO A 6 -14.78 4.72 -12.18
CA PRO A 6 -13.47 5.31 -12.50
C PRO A 6 -12.77 4.35 -13.47
N GLN A 7 -12.43 4.84 -14.65
CA GLN A 7 -11.60 4.13 -15.61
C GLN A 7 -10.19 4.04 -15.03
N VAL A 8 -9.88 2.90 -14.43
CA VAL A 8 -8.50 2.54 -14.08
C VAL A 8 -7.82 2.17 -15.40
N ASP A 9 -6.81 2.96 -15.78
CA ASP A 9 -5.97 2.72 -16.97
C ASP A 9 -5.34 1.31 -16.89
N PRO A 10 -5.61 0.40 -17.84
CA PRO A 10 -5.06 -0.96 -17.83
C PRO A 10 -3.53 -1.00 -17.95
N SER A 11 -2.89 0.11 -18.35
CA SER A 11 -1.43 0.28 -18.37
C SER A 11 -0.82 0.50 -16.98
N LYS A 12 -1.65 0.82 -15.97
CA LYS A 12 -1.24 1.00 -14.56
C LYS A 12 -1.38 -0.26 -13.71
N VAL A 13 -1.66 -1.42 -14.30
CA VAL A 13 -1.69 -2.71 -13.58
C VAL A 13 -0.35 -3.42 -13.84
N PRO A 14 0.65 -3.37 -12.93
CA PRO A 14 1.94 -3.97 -13.21
C PRO A 14 1.85 -5.48 -13.04
N GLY A 15 2.32 -6.18 -14.07
CA GLY A 15 2.32 -7.64 -14.19
C GLY A 15 3.20 -8.37 -13.18
N LYS A 16 2.88 -9.67 -13.07
CA LYS A 16 3.60 -10.82 -12.46
C LYS A 16 4.17 -10.64 -11.03
N PRO A 17 3.91 -11.58 -10.08
CA PRO A 17 4.10 -11.35 -8.64
C PRO A 17 5.54 -11.58 -8.12
N GLU A 18 6.54 -11.09 -8.85
CA GLU A 18 7.93 -10.97 -8.37
C GLU A 18 8.29 -9.48 -8.35
N GLY A 19 7.59 -8.70 -7.51
CA GLY A 19 7.74 -7.24 -7.46
C GLY A 19 9.08 -6.80 -6.82
N PRO A 20 9.60 -5.61 -7.16
CA PRO A 20 10.93 -5.10 -6.77
C PRO A 20 11.13 -4.86 -5.25
N TYR A 21 10.15 -5.22 -4.42
CA TYR A 21 10.11 -4.93 -2.99
C TYR A 21 10.32 -6.17 -2.10
N VAL A 22 10.56 -7.35 -2.69
CA VAL A 22 10.84 -8.58 -1.93
C VAL A 22 12.07 -8.40 -1.04
N ASP A 23 13.16 -7.89 -1.59
CA ASP A 23 14.41 -7.73 -0.85
C ASP A 23 14.31 -6.62 0.18
N ARG A 24 13.67 -5.48 -0.15
CA ARG A 24 13.41 -4.41 0.83
C ARG A 24 12.60 -4.89 2.05
N LEU A 25 11.62 -5.79 1.84
CA LEU A 25 10.90 -6.41 2.96
C LEU A 25 11.83 -7.34 3.77
N ARG A 26 12.66 -8.15 3.11
CA ARG A 26 13.60 -9.05 3.78
C ARG A 26 14.68 -8.30 4.57
N GLU A 27 15.24 -7.23 4.01
CA GLU A 27 16.20 -6.33 4.65
C GLU A 27 15.60 -5.67 5.90
N ALA A 28 14.31 -5.32 5.83
CA ALA A 28 13.55 -4.86 6.99
C ALA A 28 13.16 -5.98 7.97
N GLY A 29 13.53 -7.24 7.73
CA GLY A 29 13.16 -8.38 8.59
C GLY A 29 11.72 -8.87 8.43
N LEU A 30 11.03 -8.47 7.36
CA LEU A 30 9.62 -8.75 7.10
C LEU A 30 9.45 -9.84 6.04
N ARG A 31 8.58 -10.82 6.33
CA ARG A 31 8.16 -11.82 5.35
C ARG A 31 7.44 -11.15 4.15
N PRO A 32 7.83 -11.41 2.89
CA PRO A 32 7.24 -10.82 1.70
C PRO A 32 5.95 -11.55 1.29
N THR A 33 4.87 -11.35 2.05
CA THR A 33 3.56 -11.92 1.73
C THR A 33 2.93 -11.21 0.52
N LYS A 34 2.02 -11.89 -0.20
CA LYS A 34 1.29 -11.29 -1.34
C LYS A 34 0.64 -9.94 -0.98
N GLN A 35 0.08 -9.86 0.23
CA GLN A 35 -0.56 -8.64 0.74
C GLN A 35 0.45 -7.51 0.97
N ARG A 36 1.59 -7.78 1.61
CA ARG A 36 2.64 -6.78 1.81
C ARG A 36 3.21 -6.29 0.48
N LEU A 37 3.43 -7.20 -0.47
CA LEU A 37 3.91 -6.83 -1.81
C LEU A 37 2.89 -5.96 -2.56
N ALA A 38 1.59 -6.27 -2.47
CA ALA A 38 0.54 -5.44 -3.06
C ALA A 38 0.53 -4.02 -2.47
N LEU A 39 0.68 -3.90 -1.14
CA LEU A 39 0.77 -2.60 -0.48
C LEU A 39 2.04 -1.84 -0.87
N MET A 40 3.21 -2.50 -0.90
CA MET A 40 4.47 -1.88 -1.32
C MET A 40 4.37 -1.36 -2.76
N ASN A 41 3.76 -2.13 -3.66
CA ASN A 41 3.50 -1.67 -5.03
C ASN A 41 2.63 -0.41 -5.04
N ALA A 42 1.53 -0.37 -4.28
CA ALA A 42 0.65 0.79 -4.21
C ALA A 42 1.34 2.04 -3.64
N MET A 43 2.19 1.89 -2.61
CA MET A 43 2.93 3.00 -2.01
C MET A 43 3.91 3.63 -3.00
N PHE A 44 4.76 2.81 -3.61
CA PHE A 44 5.93 3.28 -4.36
C PHE A 44 5.69 3.46 -5.87
N HIS A 45 4.57 2.98 -6.42
CA HIS A 45 4.22 3.22 -7.83
C HIS A 45 3.86 4.67 -8.14
N GLY A 46 3.41 5.44 -7.14
CA GLY A 46 3.00 6.84 -7.29
C GLY A 46 4.12 7.87 -7.13
N GLY A 47 5.37 7.45 -6.86
CA GLY A 47 6.45 8.35 -6.44
C GLY A 47 6.31 8.82 -4.99
N ASP A 48 7.10 9.83 -4.61
CA ASP A 48 7.11 10.39 -3.26
C ASP A 48 5.79 11.14 -2.98
N ARG A 49 4.93 10.54 -2.14
CA ARG A 49 3.66 11.10 -1.71
C ARG A 49 3.35 10.69 -0.28
N HIS A 50 2.59 11.50 0.43
CA HIS A 50 1.95 11.08 1.68
C HIS A 50 0.64 10.37 1.38
N PHE A 51 0.32 9.33 2.14
CA PHE A 51 -0.93 8.59 2.00
C PHE A 51 -1.50 8.18 3.35
N THR A 52 -2.82 8.03 3.37
CA THR A 52 -3.57 7.42 4.47
C THR A 52 -3.73 5.92 4.26
N ALA A 53 -4.04 5.19 5.35
CA ALA A 53 -4.37 3.77 5.25
C ALA A 53 -5.61 3.54 4.37
N GLU A 54 -6.60 4.43 4.43
CA GLU A 54 -7.84 4.36 3.66
C GLU A 54 -7.63 4.61 2.16
N GLU A 55 -6.71 5.50 1.78
CA GLU A 55 -6.31 5.68 0.39
C GLU A 55 -5.64 4.41 -0.15
N LEU A 56 -4.67 3.88 0.58
CA LEU A 56 -3.97 2.67 0.18
C LEU A 56 -4.91 1.46 0.10
N PHE A 57 -5.85 1.36 1.04
CA PHE A 57 -6.88 0.33 1.05
C PHE A 57 -7.77 0.39 -0.21
N ARG A 58 -8.19 1.58 -0.61
CA ARG A 58 -9.00 1.78 -1.83
C ARG A 58 -8.23 1.43 -3.10
N GLU A 59 -6.95 1.78 -3.15
CA GLU A 59 -6.07 1.47 -4.28
C GLU A 59 -5.84 -0.05 -4.41
N VAL A 60 -5.53 -0.73 -3.31
CA VAL A 60 -5.29 -2.19 -3.31
C VAL A 60 -6.59 -2.99 -3.45
N GLY A 61 -7.71 -2.49 -2.92
CA GLY A 61 -9.02 -3.12 -3.07
C GLY A 61 -9.50 -3.22 -4.52
N GLY A 62 -9.04 -2.31 -5.40
CA GLY A 62 -9.25 -2.39 -6.85
C GLY A 62 -8.41 -3.47 -7.54
N ALA A 63 -7.32 -3.94 -6.91
CA ALA A 63 -6.33 -4.85 -7.49
C ALA A 63 -6.59 -6.35 -7.21
N GLY A 64 -7.76 -6.71 -6.69
CA GLY A 64 -8.18 -8.12 -6.52
C GLY A 64 -7.60 -8.85 -5.30
N ALA A 65 -6.94 -8.14 -4.38
CA ALA A 65 -6.52 -8.69 -3.09
C ALA A 65 -7.67 -8.57 -2.08
N SER A 66 -8.19 -9.71 -1.58
CA SER A 66 -9.05 -9.72 -0.41
C SER A 66 -8.21 -9.31 0.80
N MET A 67 -8.25 -8.03 1.13
CA MET A 67 -7.56 -7.41 2.23
C MET A 67 -8.58 -6.63 3.05
N VAL A 68 -8.41 -6.59 4.37
CA VAL A 68 -9.21 -5.75 5.26
C VAL A 68 -8.39 -4.56 5.72
N LEU A 69 -9.06 -3.47 6.09
CA LEU A 69 -8.40 -2.22 6.50
C LEU A 69 -7.42 -2.43 7.67
N ALA A 70 -7.74 -3.33 8.61
CA ALA A 70 -6.85 -3.69 9.71
C ALA A 70 -5.49 -4.25 9.21
N THR A 71 -5.47 -5.02 8.12
CA THR A 71 -4.23 -5.53 7.53
C THR A 71 -3.37 -4.40 6.95
N VAL A 72 -3.98 -3.36 6.39
CA VAL A 72 -3.29 -2.16 5.90
C VAL A 72 -2.63 -1.44 7.08
N TYR A 73 -3.40 -1.12 8.11
CA TYR A 73 -2.88 -0.48 9.32
C TYR A 73 -1.74 -1.26 9.96
N ASN A 74 -1.91 -2.58 10.15
CA ASN A 74 -0.87 -3.44 10.72
C ASN A 74 0.42 -3.40 9.88
N THR A 75 0.29 -3.43 8.56
CA THR A 75 1.44 -3.39 7.65
C THR A 75 2.13 -2.02 7.70
N LEU A 76 1.38 -0.93 7.63
CA LEU A 76 1.94 0.43 7.69
C LEU A 76 2.63 0.71 9.03
N ASN A 77 2.02 0.27 10.13
CA ASN A 77 2.63 0.38 11.45
C ASN A 77 3.93 -0.41 11.53
N THR A 78 3.91 -1.68 11.10
CA THR A 78 5.11 -2.52 11.06
C THR A 78 6.22 -1.90 10.21
N LEU A 79 5.89 -1.40 9.01
CA LEU A 79 6.88 -0.76 8.15
C LEU A 79 7.47 0.50 8.79
N ALA A 80 6.65 1.30 9.47
CA ALA A 80 7.13 2.45 10.22
C ALA A 80 7.99 2.07 11.44
N ASP A 81 7.62 1.03 12.18
CA ASP A 81 8.40 0.53 13.33
C ASP A 81 9.78 -0.01 12.86
N HIS A 82 9.84 -0.55 11.65
CA HIS A 82 11.07 -1.01 11.01
C HIS A 82 11.79 0.08 10.20
N GLY A 83 11.35 1.34 10.26
CA GLY A 83 12.01 2.48 9.60
C GLY A 83 11.88 2.53 8.07
N VAL A 84 11.01 1.70 7.48
CA VAL A 84 10.74 1.69 6.04
C VAL A 84 9.86 2.87 5.63
N LEU A 85 8.98 3.32 6.52
CA LEU A 85 8.09 4.47 6.35
C LEU A 85 8.23 5.44 7.52
N ARG A 86 7.84 6.70 7.31
CA ARG A 86 7.75 7.71 8.37
C ARG A 86 6.28 7.99 8.68
N ARG A 87 5.90 7.96 9.96
CA ARG A 87 4.58 8.47 10.37
C ARG A 87 4.59 9.98 10.44
N VAL A 88 3.60 10.61 9.82
CA VAL A 88 3.32 12.04 9.93
C VAL A 88 1.94 12.20 10.58
N SER A 89 1.90 12.84 11.74
CA SER A 89 0.66 13.17 12.43
C SER A 89 0.33 14.64 12.21
N VAL A 90 -0.81 14.91 11.58
CA VAL A 90 -1.35 16.27 11.44
C VAL A 90 -2.46 16.42 12.47
N ASP A 91 -2.24 17.32 13.44
CA ASP A 91 -3.18 17.74 14.49
C ASP A 91 -3.83 16.61 15.32
N GLY A 92 -3.20 15.44 15.38
CA GLY A 92 -3.66 14.28 16.17
C GLY A 92 -4.93 13.60 15.65
N GLN A 93 -5.50 14.05 14.53
CA GLN A 93 -6.77 13.53 14.00
C GLN A 93 -6.58 12.48 12.89
N ARG A 94 -5.47 12.52 12.15
CA ARG A 94 -5.22 11.59 11.03
C ARG A 94 -3.75 11.23 10.92
N SER A 95 -3.49 9.93 10.69
CA SER A 95 -2.15 9.40 10.46
C SER A 95 -1.87 9.31 8.98
N TRP A 96 -0.76 9.92 8.57
CA TRP A 96 -0.21 9.84 7.22
C TRP A 96 1.11 9.08 7.27
N PHE A 97 1.45 8.42 6.17
CA PHE A 97 2.69 7.66 5.99
C PHE A 97 3.41 8.13 4.72
#